data_AF-K3ZNX1-F1
#
_entry.id   AF-K3ZNX1-F1
#
_cell.length_a   1.000
_cell.length_b   1.000
_cell.length_c   1.000
_cell.angle_alpha   90.00
_cell.angle_beta   90.00
_cell.angle_gamma   90.00
#
_symmetry.space_group_name_H-M   'P 1'
#
loop_
_entity.id
_entity.type
_entity.pdbx_description
1 polymer ?
#
loop_
_entity_poly.entity_id
_entity_poly.type
_entity_poly.pdbx_seq_one_letter_code
_entity_poly.pdbx_strand_id
1 'polypeptide(L)'
;MADPVVIVEKIIDIAINLKDAVETVRENKEECRGIEKLVRRISDLLSLLKDSEMMRHKVIGGPLEDLGDAIRRAHDVVTACQGKNILCLFCKAGKLAKKLSQVKNDISHGMMLAIFANQTAATVFVATKGQQSSVTVNVFPV
;
A
#
# COMPACT_ATOMS: atom_id res chain seq x y z
N MET A 1 17.31 -2.86 22.14
CA MET A 1 16.61 -2.66 20.85
C MET A 1 16.95 -3.83 19.97
N ALA A 2 15.93 -4.53 19.45
CA ALA A 2 16.15 -5.68 18.59
C ALA A 2 16.77 -5.25 17.25
N ASP A 3 17.44 -6.20 16.59
CA ASP A 3 17.99 -6.00 15.24
C ASP A 3 16.83 -5.73 14.24
N PRO A 4 16.87 -4.63 13.45
CA PRO A 4 15.87 -4.31 12.43
C PRO A 4 15.56 -5.47 11.48
N VAL A 5 16.55 -6.25 11.10
CA VAL A 5 16.40 -7.39 10.19
C VAL A 5 15.55 -8.50 10.84
N VAL A 6 15.84 -8.79 12.11
CA VAL A 6 15.08 -9.78 12.90
C VAL A 6 13.63 -9.32 13.12
N ILE A 7 13.41 -8.01 13.28
CA ILE A 7 12.05 -7.46 13.38
C ILE A 7 11.29 -7.64 12.06
N VAL A 8 11.93 -7.37 10.92
CA VAL A 8 11.33 -7.57 9.59
C VAL A 8 10.96 -9.04 9.35
N GLU A 9 11.82 -9.99 9.74
CA GLU A 9 11.51 -11.42 9.63
C GLU A 9 10.25 -11.79 10.42
N LYS A 10 10.12 -11.29 11.65
CA LYS A 10 8.90 -11.50 12.45
C LYS A 10 7.67 -10.88 11.80
N ILE A 11 7.80 -9.71 11.18
CA ILE A 11 6.69 -9.07 10.45
C ILE A 11 6.23 -9.95 9.29
N ILE A 12 7.18 -10.51 8.53
CA ILE A 12 6.90 -11.40 7.41
C ILE A 12 6.19 -12.67 7.90
N ASP A 13 6.65 -13.27 8.99
CA ASP A 13 5.99 -14.45 9.58
C ASP A 13 4.55 -14.17 10.01
N ILE A 14 4.30 -13.01 10.65
CA ILE A 14 2.93 -12.60 11.01
C ILE A 14 2.08 -12.39 9.75
N ALA A 15 2.65 -11.82 8.69
CA ALA A 15 1.94 -11.60 7.43
C ALA A 15 1.50 -12.91 6.76
N ILE A 16 2.35 -13.95 6.80
CA ILE A 16 2.01 -15.28 6.30
C ILE A 16 0.85 -15.87 7.12
N ASN A 17 0.96 -15.87 8.46
CA ASN A 17 -0.09 -16.39 9.33
C ASN A 17 -1.41 -15.61 9.18
N LEU A 18 -1.34 -14.30 8.95
CA LEU A 18 -2.52 -13.46 8.70
C LEU A 18 -3.22 -13.86 7.42
N LYS A 19 -2.47 -14.13 6.35
CA LYS A 19 -3.04 -14.61 5.08
C LYS A 19 -3.82 -15.91 5.30
N ASP A 20 -3.22 -16.89 5.97
CA ASP A 20 -3.86 -18.17 6.26
C ASP A 20 -5.10 -17.99 7.17
N ALA A 21 -5.02 -17.06 8.13
CA ALA A 21 -6.14 -16.72 8.99
C ALA A 21 -7.32 -16.14 8.19
N VAL A 22 -7.05 -15.28 7.18
CA VAL A 22 -8.06 -14.70 6.28
C VAL A 22 -8.80 -15.78 5.48
N GLU A 23 -8.13 -16.87 5.08
CA GLU A 23 -8.76 -17.95 4.31
C GLU A 23 -9.86 -18.69 5.09
N THR A 24 -9.81 -18.63 6.43
CA THR A 24 -10.74 -19.33 7.31
C THR A 24 -11.77 -18.41 7.97
N VAL A 25 -11.77 -17.10 7.66
CA VAL A 25 -12.74 -16.15 8.24
C VAL A 25 -14.17 -16.42 7.76
N ARG A 26 -15.11 -16.34 8.69
CA ARG A 26 -16.54 -16.55 8.43
C ARG A 26 -17.31 -15.23 8.35
N GLU A 27 -16.81 -14.19 9.02
CA GLU A 27 -17.38 -12.85 9.05
C GLU A 27 -16.43 -11.82 8.44
N ASN A 28 -16.97 -10.70 7.93
CA ASN A 28 -16.19 -9.55 7.46
C ASN A 28 -15.09 -9.92 6.44
N LYS A 29 -15.41 -10.85 5.53
CA LYS A 29 -14.44 -11.44 4.58
C LYS A 29 -13.72 -10.40 3.74
N GLU A 30 -14.46 -9.44 3.20
CA GLU A 30 -13.89 -8.39 2.38
C GLU A 30 -12.99 -7.45 3.21
N GLU A 31 -13.31 -7.21 4.48
CA GLU A 31 -12.51 -6.37 5.39
C GLU A 31 -11.19 -7.06 5.69
N CYS A 32 -11.26 -8.33 6.09
CA CYS A 32 -10.10 -9.16 6.38
C CYS A 32 -9.19 -9.29 5.15
N ARG A 33 -9.77 -9.47 3.95
CA ARG A 33 -9.01 -9.47 2.69
C ARG A 33 -8.37 -8.12 2.36
N GLY A 34 -9.01 -7.02 2.75
CA GLY A 34 -8.42 -5.68 2.65
C GLY A 34 -7.19 -5.52 3.55
N ILE A 35 -7.27 -6.03 4.78
CA ILE A 35 -6.16 -6.06 5.74
C ILE A 35 -5.02 -6.93 5.20
N GLU A 36 -5.30 -8.15 4.74
CA GLU A 36 -4.29 -9.05 4.14
C GLU A 36 -3.56 -8.38 2.98
N LYS A 37 -4.28 -7.78 2.02
CA LYS A 37 -3.65 -7.07 0.90
C LYS A 37 -2.73 -5.94 1.36
N LEU A 38 -3.10 -5.22 2.43
CA LEU A 38 -2.26 -4.15 2.97
C LEU A 38 -1.00 -4.71 3.64
N VAL A 39 -1.16 -5.68 4.52
CA VAL A 39 -0.04 -6.31 5.25
C VAL A 39 0.91 -7.01 4.28
N ARG A 40 0.39 -7.67 3.24
CA ARG A 40 1.20 -8.27 2.19
C ARG A 40 2.05 -7.23 1.45
N ARG A 41 1.46 -6.12 0.99
CA ARG A 41 2.23 -5.05 0.33
C ARG A 41 3.33 -4.47 1.22
N ILE A 42 3.05 -4.30 2.52
CA ILE A 42 4.05 -3.85 3.48
C ILE A 42 5.17 -4.88 3.59
N SER A 43 4.83 -6.16 3.70
CA SER A 43 5.81 -7.25 3.82
C SER A 43 6.67 -7.41 2.56
N ASP A 44 6.07 -7.26 1.37
CA ASP A 44 6.77 -7.26 0.08
C ASP A 44 7.80 -6.12 0.03
N LEU A 45 7.41 -4.91 0.46
CA LEU A 45 8.32 -3.76 0.53
C LEU A 45 9.44 -3.96 1.57
N LEU A 46 9.11 -4.46 2.76
CA LEU A 46 10.11 -4.72 3.79
C LEU A 46 11.09 -5.82 3.38
N SER A 47 10.62 -6.82 2.64
CA SER A 47 11.48 -7.88 2.08
C SER A 47 12.48 -7.30 1.10
N LEU A 48 12.06 -6.38 0.22
CA LEU A 48 12.95 -5.67 -0.70
C LEU A 48 13.99 -4.82 0.04
N LEU A 49 13.61 -4.21 1.16
CA LEU A 49 14.47 -3.30 1.93
C LEU A 49 15.34 -4.01 2.97
N LYS A 50 15.09 -5.30 3.25
CA LYS A 50 15.75 -6.08 4.31
C LYS A 50 17.29 -6.05 4.21
N ASP A 51 17.82 -6.09 2.98
CA ASP A 51 19.27 -6.12 2.73
C ASP A 51 19.88 -4.73 2.45
N SER A 52 19.09 -3.66 2.57
CA SER A 52 19.58 -2.30 2.33
C SER A 52 20.48 -1.82 3.47
N GLU A 53 21.43 -0.93 3.16
CA GLU A 53 22.27 -0.26 4.17
C GLU A 53 21.45 0.44 5.26
N MET A 54 20.24 0.90 4.92
CA MET A 54 19.30 1.49 5.84
C MET A 54 18.97 0.57 7.02
N MET A 55 18.80 -0.75 6.79
CA MET A 55 18.48 -1.72 7.85
C MET A 55 19.62 -1.96 8.85
N ARG A 56 20.85 -1.47 8.57
CA ARG A 56 21.97 -1.50 9.52
C ARG A 56 21.85 -0.43 10.61
N HIS A 57 21.00 0.57 10.41
CA HIS A 57 20.83 1.66 11.37
C HIS A 57 19.81 1.29 12.46
N LYS A 58 20.30 1.15 13.70
CA LYS A 58 19.46 0.80 14.87
C LYS A 58 18.29 1.75 15.14
N VAL A 59 18.35 2.99 14.64
CA VAL A 59 17.26 3.98 14.76
C VAL A 59 15.95 3.49 14.11
N ILE A 60 16.05 2.59 13.14
CA ILE A 60 14.89 2.06 12.41
C ILE A 60 14.20 0.93 13.18
N GLY A 61 14.87 0.36 14.18
CA GLY A 61 14.32 -0.72 15.01
C GLY A 61 13.02 -0.32 15.71
N GLY A 62 12.96 0.87 16.33
CA GLY A 62 11.75 1.34 17.03
C GLY A 62 10.53 1.46 16.10
N PRO A 63 10.62 2.21 14.98
CA PRO A 63 9.55 2.28 13.99
C PRO A 63 9.11 0.92 13.43
N LEU A 64 10.03 -0.03 13.26
CA LEU A 64 9.70 -1.39 12.82
C LEU A 64 9.01 -2.20 13.92
N GLU A 65 9.41 -2.05 15.18
CA GLU A 65 8.72 -2.66 16.32
C GLU A 65 7.27 -2.16 16.41
N ASP A 66 7.05 -0.84 16.29
CA ASP A 66 5.71 -0.24 16.28
C ASP A 66 4.84 -0.76 15.12
N LEU A 67 5.44 -0.92 13.94
CA LEU A 67 4.78 -1.48 12.77
C LEU A 67 4.43 -2.96 12.99
N GLY A 68 5.37 -3.75 13.53
CA GLY A 68 5.14 -5.16 13.85
C GLY A 68 4.02 -5.34 14.87
N ASP A 69 3.97 -4.52 15.91
CA ASP A 69 2.89 -4.53 16.89
C ASP A 69 1.55 -4.14 16.27
N ALA A 70 1.52 -3.19 15.34
CA ALA A 70 0.30 -2.84 14.61
C ALA A 70 -0.20 -3.99 13.72
N ILE A 71 0.71 -4.68 13.02
CA ILE A 71 0.38 -5.84 12.19
C ILE A 71 -0.08 -7.02 13.05
N ARG A 72 0.51 -7.23 14.23
CA ARG A 72 0.05 -8.23 15.21
C ARG A 72 -1.38 -7.96 15.67
N ARG A 73 -1.70 -6.71 16.01
CA ARG A 73 -3.09 -6.33 16.37
C ARG A 73 -4.06 -6.56 15.20
N ALA A 74 -3.63 -6.32 13.96
CA ALA A 74 -4.44 -6.62 12.78
C ALA A 74 -4.69 -8.14 12.63
N HIS A 75 -3.68 -8.97 12.86
CA HIS A 75 -3.81 -10.43 12.89
C HIS A 75 -4.81 -10.91 13.95
N ASP A 76 -4.78 -10.33 15.15
CA ASP A 76 -5.73 -10.66 16.23
C ASP A 76 -7.18 -10.34 15.82
N VAL A 77 -7.41 -9.21 15.14
CA VAL A 77 -8.72 -8.83 14.60
C VAL A 77 -9.18 -9.81 13.51
N VAL A 78 -8.28 -10.24 12.61
CA VAL A 78 -8.59 -11.24 11.58
C VAL A 78 -8.96 -12.58 12.23
N THR A 79 -8.22 -13.01 13.24
CA THR A 79 -8.49 -14.26 13.97
C THR A 79 -9.86 -14.22 14.65
N ALA A 80 -10.26 -13.07 15.21
CA ALA A 80 -11.60 -12.90 15.78
C ALA A 80 -12.73 -13.10 14.74
N CYS A 81 -12.48 -12.80 13.46
CA CYS A 81 -13.45 -12.97 12.36
C CYS A 81 -13.64 -14.44 11.92
N GLN A 82 -12.87 -15.40 12.47
CA GLN A 82 -13.03 -16.85 12.22
C GLN A 82 -14.25 -17.46 12.93
N GLY A 83 -14.93 -16.71 13.80
CA GLY A 83 -16.22 -17.11 14.38
C GLY A 83 -16.12 -17.97 15.65
N LYS A 84 -15.06 -17.81 16.44
CA LYS A 84 -14.93 -18.44 17.78
C LYS A 84 -15.21 -17.51 18.96
N ASN A 85 -15.43 -16.20 18.74
CA ASN A 85 -15.55 -15.24 19.84
C ASN A 85 -16.73 -14.26 19.65
N ILE A 86 -17.53 -14.06 20.69
CA ILE A 86 -18.74 -13.20 20.74
C ILE A 86 -18.40 -11.68 20.66
N LEU A 87 -17.12 -11.32 20.58
CA LEU A 87 -16.62 -9.99 20.93
C LEU A 87 -16.20 -9.10 19.74
N CYS A 88 -16.89 -9.09 18.60
CA CYS A 88 -16.53 -8.15 17.52
C CYS A 88 -17.45 -6.90 17.42
N LEU A 89 -17.43 -6.05 18.45
CA LEU A 89 -17.98 -4.69 18.36
C LEU A 89 -17.27 -3.85 17.27
N PHE A 90 -15.95 -4.07 17.07
CA PHE A 90 -15.13 -3.38 16.06
C PHE A 90 -15.49 -3.75 14.62
N CYS A 91 -15.99 -4.96 14.36
CA CYS A 91 -16.45 -5.38 13.04
C CYS A 91 -17.70 -4.59 12.61
N LYS A 92 -18.61 -4.32 13.57
CA LYS A 92 -19.82 -3.52 13.33
C LYS A 92 -19.47 -2.04 13.06
N ALA A 93 -18.50 -1.47 13.79
CA ALA A 93 -17.99 -0.12 13.53
C ALA A 93 -17.14 -0.04 12.23
N GLY A 94 -16.39 -1.09 11.91
CA GLY A 94 -15.53 -1.21 10.72
C GLY A 94 -16.31 -1.16 9.41
N LYS A 95 -17.54 -1.68 9.36
CA LYS A 95 -18.41 -1.61 8.17
C LYS A 95 -18.68 -0.16 7.73
N LEU A 96 -18.82 0.77 8.68
CA LEU A 96 -19.04 2.20 8.41
C LEU A 96 -17.73 2.91 8.05
N ALA A 97 -16.65 2.63 8.79
CA ALA A 97 -15.32 3.16 8.51
C ALA A 97 -14.79 2.71 7.13
N LYS A 98 -15.14 1.50 6.68
CA LYS A 98 -14.75 0.97 5.38
C LYS A 98 -15.50 1.62 4.22
N LYS A 99 -16.79 1.92 4.37
CA LYS A 99 -17.53 2.75 3.41
C LYS A 99 -16.86 4.12 3.26
N LEU A 100 -16.46 4.74 4.38
CA LEU A 100 -15.70 6.00 4.37
C LEU A 100 -14.31 5.86 3.71
N SER A 101 -13.59 4.77 3.98
CA SER A 101 -12.28 4.53 3.36
C SER A 101 -12.38 4.22 1.87
N GLN A 102 -13.45 3.57 1.42
CA GLN A 102 -13.69 3.27 0.01
C GLN A 102 -13.99 4.57 -0.75
N VAL A 103 -14.85 5.43 -0.21
CA VAL A 103 -15.08 6.79 -0.72
C VAL A 103 -13.78 7.60 -0.76
N LYS A 104 -12.92 7.51 0.27
CA LYS A 104 -11.61 8.18 0.27
C LYS A 104 -10.68 7.65 -0.84
N ASN A 105 -10.64 6.34 -1.05
CA ASN A 105 -9.78 5.73 -2.08
C ASN A 105 -10.25 6.08 -3.49
N ASP A 106 -11.56 6.13 -3.72
CA ASP A 106 -12.13 6.52 -5.01
C ASP A 106 -11.78 7.98 -5.34
N ILE A 107 -11.79 8.87 -4.34
CA ILE A 107 -11.33 10.26 -4.47
C ILE A 107 -9.83 10.33 -4.79
N SER A 108 -8.99 9.60 -4.05
CA SER A 108 -7.53 9.61 -4.30
C SER A 108 -7.19 9.03 -5.68
N HIS A 109 -7.88 7.99 -6.12
CA HIS A 109 -7.69 7.42 -7.45
C HIS A 109 -8.15 8.38 -8.55
N GLY A 110 -9.31 9.02 -8.39
CA GLY A 110 -9.78 10.07 -9.29
C GLY A 110 -8.81 11.25 -9.40
N MET A 111 -8.23 11.67 -8.26
CA MET A 111 -7.24 12.75 -8.21
C MET A 111 -5.92 12.35 -8.89
N MET A 112 -5.45 11.11 -8.71
CA MET A 112 -4.27 10.59 -9.41
C MET A 112 -4.49 10.56 -10.94
N LEU A 113 -5.66 10.09 -11.40
CA LEU A 113 -6.03 10.08 -12.81
C LEU A 113 -6.10 11.50 -13.39
N ALA A 114 -6.65 12.47 -12.64
CA ALA A 114 -6.71 13.87 -13.06
C ALA A 114 -5.31 14.51 -13.17
N ILE A 115 -4.40 14.21 -12.23
CA ILE A 115 -3.01 14.67 -12.28
C ILE A 115 -2.27 14.04 -13.46
N PHE A 116 -2.44 12.74 -13.70
CA PHE A 116 -1.88 12.07 -14.88
C PHE A 116 -2.40 12.65 -16.20
N ALA A 117 -3.72 12.89 -16.30
CA ALA A 117 -4.33 13.53 -17.46
C ALA A 117 -3.75 14.94 -17.71
N ASN A 118 -3.44 15.68 -16.64
CA ASN A 118 -2.83 17.00 -16.73
C ASN A 118 -1.34 16.93 -17.15
N GLN A 119 -0.60 15.90 -16.72
CA GLN A 119 0.79 15.70 -17.16
C GLN A 119 0.88 15.28 -18.64
N THR A 120 -0.11 14.55 -19.16
CA THR A 120 -0.23 14.27 -20.61
C THR A 120 -0.59 15.51 -21.42
N ALA A 121 -1.41 16.43 -20.88
CA ALA A 121 -1.70 17.70 -21.56
C ALA A 121 -0.46 18.60 -21.64
N ALA A 122 0.38 18.63 -20.59
CA ALA A 122 1.62 19.41 -20.58
C ALA A 122 2.69 18.86 -21.53
N THR A 123 2.83 17.52 -21.65
CA THR A 123 3.80 16.92 -22.58
C THR A 123 3.38 17.04 -24.04
N VAL A 124 2.07 16.99 -24.35
CA VAL A 124 1.57 17.30 -25.71
C VAL A 124 1.77 18.79 -26.05
N PHE A 125 1.64 19.71 -25.10
CA PHE A 125 1.93 21.14 -25.30
C PHE A 125 3.42 21.42 -25.52
N VAL A 126 4.32 20.68 -24.88
CA VAL A 126 5.78 20.79 -25.10
C VAL A 126 6.18 20.12 -26.43
N ALA A 127 5.61 18.97 -26.78
CA ALA A 127 5.88 18.28 -28.04
C ALA A 127 5.38 19.07 -29.26
N THR A 128 4.26 19.80 -29.16
CA THR A 128 3.74 20.62 -30.25
C THR A 128 4.55 21.90 -30.49
N LYS A 129 5.25 22.44 -29.48
CA LYS A 129 6.23 23.52 -29.70
C LYS A 129 7.60 23.04 -30.19
N GLY A 130 7.97 21.78 -29.93
CA GLY A 130 9.25 21.20 -30.36
C GLY A 130 9.37 20.89 -31.85
N GLN A 131 8.24 20.76 -32.57
CA GLN A 131 8.24 20.46 -34.02
C GLN A 131 8.36 21.71 -34.91
N GLN A 132 8.41 22.93 -34.36
CA GLN A 132 8.43 24.15 -35.17
C GLN A 132 9.84 24.60 -35.59
N SER A 133 10.89 23.92 -35.11
CA SER A 133 12.30 24.23 -35.47
C SER A 133 12.90 23.34 -36.56
N SER A 134 12.16 22.40 -37.15
CA SER A 134 12.67 21.52 -38.20
C SER A 134 11.73 21.42 -39.40
N VAL A 135 11.43 22.54 -40.04
CA VAL A 135 11.08 22.54 -41.47
C VAL A 135 11.85 23.67 -42.14
N THR A 136 13.10 23.40 -42.51
CA THR A 136 13.83 24.22 -43.48
C THR A 136 13.18 24.01 -44.84
N VAL A 137 12.21 24.86 -45.19
CA VAL A 137 11.71 24.95 -46.57
C VAL A 137 12.69 25.83 -47.34
N ASN A 138 13.69 25.21 -47.96
CA ASN A 138 14.40 25.82 -49.07
C ASN A 138 13.47 25.79 -50.30
N VAL A 139 13.01 26.96 -50.74
CA VAL A 139 12.38 27.15 -52.06
C VAL A 139 13.20 28.22 -52.81
N PHE A 140 13.95 27.72 -53.80
CA PHE A 140 14.71 28.27 -54.94
C PHE A 140 14.27 29.64 -55.55
N PRO A 141 14.89 30.18 -56.64
CA PRO A 141 16.29 30.20 -57.13
C PRO A 141 16.77 31.64 -57.48
N VAL A 142 18.03 31.83 -57.92
CA VAL A 142 18.46 32.96 -58.78
C VAL A 142 19.11 32.38 -60.03
#